data_AF-A0A920WBR0-F1
#
_entry.id   AF-A0A920WBR0-F1
#
_cell.length_a   1.000
_cell.length_b   1.000
_cell.length_c   1.000
_cell.angle_alpha   90.00
_cell.angle_beta   90.00
_cell.angle_gamma   90.00
#
_symmetry.space_group_name_H-M   'P 1'
#
loop_
_entity.id
_entity.type
_entity.pdbx_description
1 polymer ?
#
loop_
_entity_poly.entity_id
_entity_poly.type
_entity_poly.pdbx_seq_one_letter_code
_entity_poly.pdbx_strand_id
1 'polypeptide(L)'
;MDIGTAKPSISDRTRVPHHMIDINLPDNNFSLGEFIKLANVSIEQITERGNLPIICGGTGQYVWSIVEGWDVPNTLPNHEFRAAKLKEAEDLGSIHYTNNSPS
;
A
#
# COMPACT_ATOMS: atom_id res chain seq x y z
N MET A 1 9.27 -8.19 -10.35
CA MET A 1 8.24 -9.25 -10.48
C MET A 1 7.37 -8.93 -11.68
N ASP A 2 7.33 -9.79 -12.70
CA ASP A 2 6.70 -9.46 -14.00
C ASP A 2 5.45 -10.30 -14.37
N ILE A 3 5.21 -11.46 -13.74
CA ILE A 3 4.22 -12.43 -14.24
C ILE A 3 2.90 -12.42 -13.43
N GLY A 4 2.82 -11.67 -12.33
CA GLY A 4 1.66 -11.68 -11.41
C GLY A 4 0.83 -10.40 -11.31
N THR A 5 1.15 -9.33 -12.05
CA THR A 5 0.62 -7.96 -11.75
C THR A 5 -0.09 -7.27 -12.92
N ALA A 6 -0.45 -8.00 -13.99
CA ALA A 6 -1.14 -7.46 -15.17
C ALA A 6 -0.45 -6.19 -15.73
N LYS A 7 0.88 -6.22 -15.82
CA LYS A 7 1.70 -5.10 -16.31
C LYS A 7 1.31 -4.74 -17.75
N PRO A 8 1.09 -3.45 -18.06
CA PRO A 8 0.92 -3.00 -19.44
C PRO A 8 2.15 -3.37 -20.27
N SER A 9 1.91 -3.83 -21.49
CA SER A 9 2.94 -4.22 -22.44
C SER A 9 3.85 -3.03 -22.79
N ILE A 10 5.06 -3.29 -23.29
CA ILE A 10 5.99 -2.24 -23.72
C ILE A 10 5.35 -1.32 -24.77
N SER A 11 4.49 -1.86 -25.65
CA SER A 11 3.79 -1.06 -26.66
C SER A 11 2.73 -0.11 -26.08
N ASP A 12 2.10 -0.48 -24.96
CA ASP A 12 1.12 0.39 -24.29
C ASP A 12 1.81 1.53 -23.53
N ARG A 13 2.99 1.25 -22.93
CA ARG A 13 3.82 2.25 -22.25
C ARG A 13 4.38 3.31 -23.19
N THR A 14 4.54 3.01 -24.48
CA THR A 14 4.98 3.98 -25.49
C THR A 14 3.87 4.91 -25.99
N ARG A 15 2.60 4.57 -25.77
CA ARG A 15 1.45 5.37 -26.25
C ARG A 15 0.97 6.41 -25.24
N VAL A 16 1.14 6.15 -23.94
CA VAL A 16 0.79 7.06 -22.85
C VAL A 16 1.88 6.97 -21.77
N PRO A 17 2.39 8.09 -21.23
CA PRO A 17 3.29 8.04 -20.09
C PRO A 17 2.60 7.39 -18.88
N HIS A 18 3.12 6.26 -18.42
CA HIS A 18 2.63 5.61 -17.21
C HIS A 18 3.57 5.95 -16.05
N HIS A 19 3.00 6.51 -14.98
CA HIS A 19 3.71 6.79 -13.75
C HIS A 19 3.56 5.60 -12.78
N MET A 20 4.50 5.45 -11.83
CA MET A 20 4.49 4.44 -10.77
C MET A 20 4.50 2.95 -11.17
N ILE A 21 4.97 2.64 -12.38
CA ILE A 21 5.30 1.26 -12.75
C ILE A 21 6.77 1.00 -12.38
N ASP A 22 7.05 -0.14 -11.74
CA ASP A 22 8.41 -0.56 -11.34
C ASP A 22 9.11 0.30 -10.27
N ILE A 23 8.33 0.95 -9.40
CA ILE A 23 8.86 1.85 -8.37
C ILE A 23 9.49 1.16 -7.16
N ASN A 24 9.28 -0.15 -6.97
CA ASN A 24 9.85 -0.84 -5.82
C ASN A 24 10.23 -2.30 -6.11
N LEU A 25 11.32 -2.76 -5.49
CA LEU A 25 11.69 -4.16 -5.46
C LEU A 25 10.74 -4.91 -4.51
N PRO A 26 10.38 -6.18 -4.80
CA PRO A 26 9.44 -6.95 -3.98
C PRO A 26 9.89 -7.11 -2.51
N ASP A 27 11.19 -6.98 -2.25
CA ASP A 27 11.80 -7.14 -0.93
C ASP A 27 11.76 -5.84 -0.08
N ASN A 28 11.35 -4.72 -0.68
CA ASN A 28 11.20 -3.46 0.02
C ASN A 28 9.74 -3.27 0.43
N ASN A 29 9.53 -2.93 1.71
CA ASN A 29 8.23 -2.48 2.18
C ASN A 29 7.77 -1.27 1.35
N PHE A 30 6.53 -1.31 0.87
CA PHE A 30 5.89 -0.20 0.19
C PHE A 30 4.66 0.21 0.99
N SER A 31 4.79 1.31 1.73
CA SER A 31 3.73 1.82 2.59
C SER A 31 2.69 2.64 1.81
N LEU A 32 1.50 2.76 2.39
CA LEU A 32 0.47 3.67 1.87
C LEU A 32 0.94 5.12 1.85
N GLY A 33 1.70 5.55 2.86
CA GLY A 33 2.25 6.91 2.93
C GLY A 33 3.25 7.21 1.80
N GLU A 34 4.09 6.24 1.43
CA GLU A 34 5.01 6.38 0.29
C GLU A 34 4.25 6.46 -1.03
N PHE A 35 3.21 5.64 -1.20
CA PHE A 35 2.34 5.73 -2.35
C PHE A 35 1.70 7.11 -2.50
N ILE A 36 1.11 7.65 -1.43
CA ILE A 36 0.44 8.96 -1.47
C ILE A 36 1.42 10.05 -1.92
N LYS A 37 2.63 10.06 -1.37
CA LYS A 37 3.68 11.02 -1.75
C LYS A 37 4.02 10.94 -3.24
N LEU A 38 4.32 9.73 -3.74
CA LEU A 38 4.71 9.53 -5.14
C LEU A 38 3.56 9.79 -6.13
N ALA A 39 2.33 9.43 -5.74
CA ALA A 39 1.13 9.70 -6.52
C ALA A 39 0.89 11.20 -6.64
N ASN A 40 0.98 11.96 -5.55
CA ASN A 40 0.80 13.42 -5.56
C ASN A 40 1.83 14.12 -6.44
N VAL A 41 3.11 13.73 -6.36
CA VAL A 41 4.15 14.26 -7.26
C VAL A 41 3.82 13.98 -8.72
N SER A 42 3.35 12.78 -9.04
CA SER A 42 2.99 12.41 -10.41
C SER A 42 1.78 13.21 -10.92
N ILE A 43 0.78 13.39 -10.07
CA ILE A 43 -0.43 14.19 -10.35
C ILE A 43 -0.05 15.64 -10.64
N GLU A 44 0.81 16.24 -9.82
CA GLU A 44 1.29 17.61 -9.99
C GLU A 44 2.02 17.76 -11.34
N GLN A 45 2.98 16.88 -11.64
CA GLN A 45 3.72 16.89 -12.91
C GLN A 45 2.81 16.74 -14.14
N ILE A 46 1.76 15.91 -14.06
CA ILE A 46 0.80 15.74 -15.17
C ILE A 46 -0.04 17.01 -15.34
N THR A 47 -0.47 17.61 -14.23
CA THR A 47 -1.29 18.83 -14.21
C THR A 47 -0.52 20.05 -14.71
N GLU A 48 0.76 20.19 -14.33
CA GLU A 48 1.65 21.25 -14.82
C GLU A 48 1.85 21.22 -16.35
N ARG A 49 1.75 20.04 -16.96
CA ARG A 49 1.77 19.87 -18.42
C ARG A 49 0.42 20.15 -19.09
N GLY A 50 -0.59 20.59 -18.33
CA GLY A 50 -1.94 20.88 -18.82
C GLY A 50 -2.79 19.64 -19.13
N ASN A 51 -2.42 18.48 -18.59
CA ASN A 51 -3.12 17.21 -18.83
C ASN A 51 -3.94 16.80 -17.61
N LEU A 52 -4.98 15.98 -17.83
CA LEU A 52 -5.79 15.38 -16.77
C LEU A 52 -5.11 14.10 -16.24
N PRO A 53 -4.75 14.03 -14.95
CA PRO A 53 -4.26 12.80 -14.34
C PRO A 53 -5.35 11.73 -14.30
N ILE A 54 -5.03 10.50 -14.72
CA ILE A 54 -5.93 9.34 -14.62
C ILE A 54 -5.24 8.27 -13.80
N ILE A 55 -5.90 7.85 -12.71
CA ILE A 55 -5.42 6.75 -11.86
C ILE A 55 -6.10 5.47 -12.32
N CYS A 56 -5.30 4.50 -12.77
CA CYS A 56 -5.77 3.20 -13.24
C CYS A 56 -5.16 2.08 -12.38
N GLY A 57 -5.99 1.15 -11.89
CA GLY A 57 -5.55 -0.02 -11.11
C GLY A 57 -5.40 0.24 -9.60
N GLY A 58 -4.74 -0.71 -8.92
CA GLY A 58 -4.45 -0.66 -7.48
C GLY A 58 -5.44 -1.43 -6.59
N THR A 59 -5.00 -1.77 -5.37
CA THR A 59 -5.89 -2.21 -4.28
C THR A 59 -6.75 -1.01 -3.88
N GLY A 60 -8.08 -1.17 -3.77
CA GLY A 60 -9.01 -0.05 -3.58
C GLY A 60 -8.60 0.96 -2.50
N GLN A 61 -8.00 0.50 -1.40
CA GLN A 61 -7.45 1.34 -0.34
C GLN A 61 -6.51 2.46 -0.83
N TYR A 62 -5.67 2.18 -1.82
CA TYR A 62 -4.68 3.11 -2.35
C TYR A 62 -5.35 4.23 -3.15
N VAL A 63 -6.31 3.88 -4.00
CA VAL A 63 -7.11 4.86 -4.75
C VAL A 63 -7.91 5.74 -3.79
N TRP A 64 -8.59 5.12 -2.81
CA TRP A 64 -9.34 5.83 -1.79
C TRP A 64 -8.49 6.81 -0.98
N SER A 65 -7.26 6.44 -0.64
CA SER A 65 -6.37 7.34 0.11
C SER A 65 -6.05 8.65 -0.61
N ILE A 66 -6.02 8.65 -1.95
CA ILE A 66 -5.81 9.86 -2.75
C ILE A 66 -7.10 10.66 -2.85
N VAL A 67 -8.22 9.99 -3.14
CA VAL A 67 -9.54 10.63 -3.32
C VAL A 67 -9.98 11.33 -2.03
N GLU A 68 -9.75 10.70 -0.89
CA GLU A 68 -10.15 11.20 0.43
C GLU A 68 -9.06 12.04 1.11
N GLY A 69 -7.90 12.24 0.47
CA GLY A 69 -6.82 13.07 1.00
C GLY A 69 -6.27 12.57 2.35
N TRP A 70 -6.05 11.27 2.50
CA TRP A 70 -5.59 10.70 3.76
C TRP A 70 -4.19 11.23 4.15
N ASP A 71 -4.06 11.63 5.41
CA ASP A 71 -2.76 11.91 6.02
C ASP A 71 -2.32 10.71 6.87
N VAL A 72 -1.37 9.95 6.34
CA VAL A 72 -0.87 8.74 6.98
C VAL A 72 0.35 9.10 7.83
N PRO A 73 0.34 8.82 9.15
CA PRO A 73 1.48 9.08 10.00
C PRO A 73 2.73 8.39 9.46
N ASN A 74 3.82 9.14 9.32
CA ASN A 74 5.11 8.59 8.92
C ASN A 74 5.82 7.97 10.13
N THR A 75 5.21 6.94 10.71
CA THR A 75 5.78 6.20 11.85
C THR A 75 6.50 4.96 11.35
N LEU A 76 7.77 4.82 11.73
CA LEU A 76 8.53 3.61 11.43
C LEU A 76 7.93 2.41 12.17
N PRO A 77 7.97 1.20 11.58
CA PRO A 77 7.55 -0.01 12.28
C PRO A 77 8.32 -0.16 13.60
N ASN A 78 7.61 -0.18 14.73
CA ASN A 78 8.20 -0.47 16.03
C ASN A 78 8.09 -1.98 16.29
N HIS A 79 9.18 -2.70 16.01
CA HIS A 79 9.24 -4.15 16.12
C HIS A 79 9.09 -4.66 17.56
N GLU A 80 9.69 -3.96 18.54
CA GLU A 80 9.57 -4.32 19.96
C GLU A 80 8.13 -4.17 20.46
N PHE A 81 7.48 -3.05 20.10
CA PHE A 81 6.08 -2.82 20.44
C PHE A 81 5.17 -3.87 19.78
N ARG A 82 5.44 -4.22 18.50
CA ARG A 82 4.70 -5.27 17.80
C ARG A 82 4.88 -6.63 18.48
N ALA A 83 6.09 -6.99 18.88
CA ALA A 83 6.36 -8.24 19.58
C ALA A 83 5.67 -8.29 20.95
N ALA A 84 5.71 -7.19 21.71
CA ALA A 84 5.03 -7.09 22.99
C ALA A 84 3.51 -7.28 22.86
N LYS A 85 2.89 -6.67 21.83
CA LYS A 85 1.45 -6.79 21.57
C LYS A 85 1.05 -8.17 21.05
N LEU A 86 1.90 -8.82 20.27
CA LEU A 86 1.68 -10.21 19.84
C LEU A 86 1.69 -11.16 21.04
N LYS A 87 2.67 -11.00 21.94
CA LYS A 87 2.75 -11.78 23.18
C LYS A 87 1.53 -11.58 24.07
N GLU A 88 1.10 -10.33 24.25
CA GLU A 88 -0.14 -10.01 25.00
C GLU A 88 -1.38 -10.66 24.36
N ALA A 89 -1.48 -10.67 23.03
CA ALA A 89 -2.59 -11.33 22.33
C ALA A 89 -2.57 -12.87 22.48
N GLU A 90 -1.40 -13.50 22.56
CA GLU A 90 -1.25 -14.93 22.84
C GLU A 90 -1.66 -15.26 24.28
N ASP A 91 -1.20 -14.45 25.24
CA ASP A 91 -1.49 -14.62 26.67
C ASP A 91 -2.98 -14.40 26.98
N LEU A 92 -3.67 -13.49 26.28
CA LEU A 92 -5.09 -13.20 26.47
C LEU A 92 -6.03 -14.04 25.59
N GLY A 93 -5.59 -14.40 24.38
CA GLY A 93 -6.37 -15.24 23.45
C GLY A 93 -6.43 -16.71 23.87
N SER A 94 -5.43 -17.19 24.61
CA SER A 94 -5.41 -18.53 25.20
C SER A 94 -6.44 -18.73 26.33
N ILE A 95 -6.90 -17.64 26.96
CA ILE A 95 -7.89 -17.68 28.05
C ILE A 95 -9.33 -17.94 27.55
N HIS A 96 -9.58 -17.91 26.23
CA HIS A 96 -10.90 -18.19 25.65
C HIS A 96 -11.09 -19.64 25.14
N TYR A 97 -10.05 -20.48 25.17
CA TYR A 97 -10.15 -21.87 24.68
C TYR A 97 -10.18 -22.97 25.76
N THR A 98 -10.03 -22.65 27.06
CA THR A 98 -9.93 -23.69 28.11
C THR A 98 -11.20 -23.93 28.94
N ASN A 99 -12.31 -23.21 28.72
CA ASN A 99 -13.55 -23.34 29.51
C ASN A 99 -14.71 -24.02 28.76
N ASN A 100 -14.45 -25.03 27.92
CA ASN A 100 -15.51 -25.89 27.40
C ASN A 100 -15.02 -27.34 27.24
N SER A 101 -14.77 -28.03 28.36
CA SER A 101 -14.75 -29.49 28.39
C SER A 101 -16.13 -29.97 28.87
N PRO A 102 -16.98 -30.58 28.01
CA PRO A 102 -18.20 -31.20 28.48
C PRO A 102 -17.83 -32.49 29.23
N SER A 103 -18.44 -32.66 30.40
CA SER A 103 -18.47 -33.92 31.16
C SER A 103 -19.52 -34.86 30.59
#